data_AF-A0A9X1X374-F1
#
_entry.id   AF-A0A9X1X374-F1
#
_cell.length_a   1.000
_cell.length_b   1.000
_cell.length_c   1.000
_cell.angle_alpha   90.00
_cell.angle_beta   90.00
_cell.angle_gamma   90.00
#
_symmetry.space_group_name_H-M   'P 1'
#
loop_
_entity.id
_entity.type
_entity.pdbx_description
1 polymer ?
#
loop_
_entity_poly.entity_id
_entity_poly.type
_entity_poly.pdbx_seq_one_letter_code
_entity_poly.pdbx_strand_id
1 'polypeptide(L)'
;MKTPIKLPKIKFDKVKADLREAFRKLSEGGFQQIFNHIDQLTIKRGVDKLGLDGFINQCAILAAGSGAVAGIGGISTMIIGIPLDLINLITQQFRVTMAISYHRTGEYKLTFEEFIIIVATAFKVDTGVTVTKAIMEEIAEKMMLSFGSKTAERLVPVVGAVIGGAANYLFIKRMAEKVKELKGNNNQVIHIK
;
A
#
# COMPACT_ATOMS: atom_id res chain seq x y z
N MET A 1 35.85 6.98 -25.59
CA MET A 1 36.26 6.27 -24.35
C MET A 1 35.07 6.28 -23.40
N LYS A 2 34.35 5.15 -23.24
CA LYS A 2 33.19 5.04 -22.35
C LYS A 2 33.69 4.72 -20.95
N THR A 3 33.56 5.65 -20.01
CA THR A 3 33.90 5.44 -18.60
C THR A 3 33.01 4.32 -18.04
N PRO A 4 33.58 3.27 -17.41
CA PRO A 4 32.77 2.24 -16.78
C PRO A 4 32.03 2.87 -15.59
N ILE A 5 30.70 2.86 -15.65
CA ILE A 5 29.83 3.28 -14.56
C ILE A 5 30.11 2.34 -13.37
N LYS A 6 30.82 2.83 -12.36
CA LYS A 6 30.99 2.12 -11.09
C LYS A 6 29.63 2.09 -10.39
N LEU A 7 28.93 0.96 -10.50
CA LEU A 7 27.72 0.71 -9.73
C LEU A 7 28.06 0.71 -8.24
N PRO A 8 27.39 1.52 -7.40
CA PRO A 8 27.65 1.53 -5.98
C PRO A 8 27.29 0.17 -5.37
N LYS A 9 28.13 -0.36 -4.48
CA LYS A 9 27.89 -1.66 -3.81
C LYS A 9 26.67 -1.54 -2.89
N ILE A 10 25.53 -2.07 -3.35
CA ILE A 10 24.28 -2.07 -2.59
C ILE A 10 24.40 -3.05 -1.43
N LYS A 11 24.17 -2.57 -0.19
CA LYS A 11 24.15 -3.39 1.02
C LYS A 11 22.76 -3.98 1.22
N PHE A 12 22.45 -5.06 0.49
CA PHE A 12 21.15 -5.73 0.52
C PHE A 12 20.69 -6.12 1.93
N ASP A 13 21.61 -6.55 2.79
CA ASP A 13 21.28 -6.97 4.17
C ASP A 13 20.73 -5.80 5.00
N LYS A 14 21.27 -4.59 4.79
CA LYS A 14 20.80 -3.39 5.46
C LYS A 14 19.41 -3.00 4.98
N VAL A 15 19.18 -3.01 3.66
CA VAL A 15 17.87 -2.72 3.07
C VAL A 15 16.80 -3.68 3.59
N LYS A 16 17.13 -4.97 3.70
CA LYS A 16 16.22 -5.98 4.25
C LYS A 16 15.91 -5.73 5.73
N ALA A 17 16.92 -5.34 6.53
CA ALA A 17 16.74 -5.02 7.94
C ALA A 17 15.87 -3.78 8.14
N ASP A 18 16.14 -2.70 7.41
CA ASP A 18 15.36 -1.44 7.47
C ASP A 18 13.89 -1.68 7.04
N LEU A 19 13.68 -2.50 6.01
CA LEU A 19 12.35 -2.89 5.56
C LEU A 19 11.61 -3.67 6.65
N ARG A 20 12.25 -4.67 7.26
CA ARG A 20 11.66 -5.44 8.38
C ARG A 20 11.29 -4.55 9.55
N GLU A 21 12.16 -3.61 9.91
CA GLU A 21 11.88 -2.67 11.00
C GLU A 21 10.69 -1.77 10.67
N ALA A 22 10.58 -1.28 9.44
CA ALA A 22 9.44 -0.49 8.99
C ALA A 22 8.12 -1.28 9.08
N PHE A 23 8.11 -2.53 8.62
CA PHE A 23 6.93 -3.41 8.73
C PHE A 23 6.58 -3.78 10.17
N ARG A 24 7.59 -3.93 11.05
CA ARG A 24 7.37 -4.13 12.48
C ARG A 24 6.70 -2.91 13.12
N LYS A 25 7.18 -1.69 12.84
CA LYS A 25 6.55 -0.45 13.32
C LYS A 25 5.13 -0.28 12.77
N LEU A 26 4.89 -0.75 11.55
CA LEU A 26 3.59 -0.71 10.91
C LEU A 26 2.56 -1.61 11.63
N SER A 27 2.94 -2.84 11.98
CA SER A 27 2.09 -3.76 12.73
C SER A 27 1.92 -3.35 14.19
N GLU A 28 2.91 -2.68 14.80
CA GLU A 28 2.87 -2.10 16.15
C GLU A 28 2.12 -0.74 16.21
N GLY A 29 1.06 -0.58 15.42
CA GLY A 29 0.16 0.59 15.48
C GLY A 29 0.31 1.61 14.35
N GLY A 30 1.32 1.49 13.48
CA GLY A 30 1.47 2.36 12.30
C GLY A 30 0.27 2.30 11.35
N PHE A 31 -0.36 1.13 11.18
CA PHE A 31 -1.60 1.01 10.40
C PHE A 31 -2.74 1.87 10.96
N GLN A 32 -2.92 1.87 12.28
CA GLN A 32 -3.95 2.67 12.93
C GLN A 32 -3.66 4.16 12.81
N GLN A 33 -2.38 4.54 12.92
CA GLN A 33 -1.96 5.92 12.69
C GLN A 33 -2.28 6.38 11.27
N ILE A 34 -1.90 5.60 10.24
CA ILE A 34 -2.21 5.93 8.84
C ILE A 34 -3.72 6.05 8.64
N PHE A 35 -4.49 5.09 9.15
CA PHE A 35 -5.95 5.10 9.06
C PHE A 35 -6.56 6.37 9.66
N ASN A 36 -6.14 6.75 10.88
CA ASN A 36 -6.65 7.92 11.57
C ASN A 36 -6.33 9.25 10.87
N HIS A 37 -5.25 9.30 10.07
CA HIS A 37 -4.89 10.49 9.29
C HIS A 37 -5.65 10.61 7.97
N ILE A 38 -6.37 9.57 7.54
CA ILE A 38 -7.10 9.61 6.28
C ILE A 38 -8.47 10.26 6.51
N ASP A 39 -8.66 11.41 5.88
CA ASP A 39 -9.97 12.06 5.82
C ASP A 39 -10.92 11.31 4.87
N GLN A 40 -11.80 10.51 5.46
CA GLN A 40 -12.78 9.69 4.73
C GLN A 40 -13.83 10.56 4.00
N LEU A 41 -14.09 11.79 4.45
CA LEU A 41 -15.00 12.69 3.75
C LEU A 41 -14.39 13.17 2.42
N THR A 42 -13.09 13.40 2.40
CA THR A 42 -12.36 13.73 1.16
C THR A 42 -12.37 12.55 0.19
N ILE A 43 -12.34 11.30 0.68
CA ILE A 43 -12.53 10.12 -0.17
C ILE A 43 -13.91 10.12 -0.81
N LYS A 44 -14.97 10.28 0.00
CA LYS A 44 -16.34 10.39 -0.49
C LYS A 44 -16.45 11.41 -1.62
N ARG A 45 -16.02 12.65 -1.36
CA ARG A 45 -16.05 13.74 -2.34
C ARG A 45 -15.27 13.41 -3.61
N GLY A 46 -14.13 12.75 -3.47
CA GLY A 46 -13.31 12.30 -4.59
C GLY A 46 -14.04 11.27 -5.46
N VAL A 47 -14.66 10.26 -4.84
CA VAL A 47 -15.46 9.24 -5.54
C VAL A 47 -16.69 9.85 -6.20
N ASP A 48 -17.41 10.74 -5.50
CA ASP A 48 -18.60 11.41 -6.04
C ASP A 48 -18.27 12.27 -7.27
N LYS A 49 -17.08 12.89 -7.29
CA LYS A 49 -16.66 13.77 -8.39
C LYS A 49 -16.06 13.01 -9.58
N LEU A 50 -15.25 11.98 -9.32
CA LEU A 50 -14.44 11.31 -10.35
C LEU A 50 -15.00 9.94 -10.78
N GLY A 51 -15.99 9.42 -10.05
CA GLY A 51 -16.35 8.01 -10.09
C GLY A 51 -15.31 7.12 -9.39
N LEU A 52 -15.71 5.89 -9.07
CA LEU A 52 -14.85 4.94 -8.35
C LEU A 52 -13.55 4.66 -9.12
N ASP A 53 -13.64 4.37 -10.42
CA ASP A 53 -12.46 4.03 -11.21
C ASP A 53 -11.51 5.22 -11.43
N GLY A 54 -12.06 6.43 -11.57
CA GLY A 54 -11.28 7.66 -11.64
C GLY A 54 -10.51 7.92 -10.35
N PHE A 55 -11.17 7.72 -9.20
CA PHE A 55 -10.52 7.84 -7.89
C PHE A 55 -9.42 6.79 -7.68
N ILE A 56 -9.68 5.51 -8.04
CA ILE A 56 -8.67 4.45 -7.97
C ILE A 56 -7.45 4.80 -8.82
N ASN A 57 -7.67 5.32 -10.04
CA ASN A 57 -6.59 5.74 -10.93
C ASN A 57 -5.77 6.89 -10.33
N GLN A 58 -6.43 7.88 -9.71
CA GLN A 58 -5.75 8.98 -9.04
C GLN A 58 -4.83 8.47 -7.91
N CYS A 59 -5.32 7.56 -7.07
CA CYS A 59 -4.52 6.93 -6.02
C CYS A 59 -3.33 6.14 -6.59
N ALA A 60 -3.54 5.41 -7.69
CA ALA A 60 -2.47 4.67 -8.34
C ALA A 60 -1.37 5.60 -8.91
N ILE A 61 -1.74 6.75 -9.48
CA ILE A 61 -0.80 7.77 -9.95
C ILE A 61 -0.01 8.38 -8.78
N LEU A 62 -0.69 8.72 -7.68
CA LEU A 62 -0.03 9.26 -6.48
C LEU A 62 0.96 8.26 -5.85
N ALA A 63 0.62 6.97 -5.88
CA ALA A 63 1.52 5.89 -5.46
C ALA A 63 2.73 5.72 -6.39
N ALA A 64 2.56 5.96 -7.69
CA ALA A 64 3.64 5.94 -8.66
C ALA A 64 4.61 7.12 -8.48
N GLY A 65 4.08 8.28 -8.09
CA GLY A 65 4.85 9.53 -7.91
C GLY A 65 5.93 9.43 -6.83
N SER A 66 5.68 8.72 -5.72
CA SER A 66 6.70 8.50 -4.68
C SER A 66 7.79 7.51 -5.09
N GLY A 67 7.46 6.54 -5.96
CA GLY A 67 8.42 5.59 -6.53
C GLY A 67 9.48 6.23 -7.43
N ALA A 68 9.15 7.37 -8.07
CA ALA A 68 10.09 8.13 -8.90
C ALA A 68 11.15 8.85 -8.05
N VAL A 69 10.79 9.36 -6.86
CA VAL A 69 11.70 10.10 -5.97
C VAL A 69 12.78 9.19 -5.38
N ALA A 70 12.42 7.94 -5.05
CA ALA A 70 13.38 6.95 -4.54
C ALA A 70 14.41 6.51 -5.60
N GLY A 71 14.07 6.56 -6.91
CA GLY A 71 14.95 6.17 -8.01
C GLY A 71 15.90 7.26 -8.52
N ILE A 72 15.62 8.54 -8.25
CA ILE A 72 16.41 9.69 -8.75
C ILE A 72 17.64 10.02 -7.88
N GLY A 73 17.62 9.74 -6.56
CA GLY A 73 18.63 10.25 -5.63
C GLY A 73 19.77 9.29 -5.19
N GLY A 74 19.83 8.05 -5.69
CA GLY A 74 20.85 7.08 -5.31
C GLY A 74 20.66 6.40 -3.93
N ILE A 75 21.64 5.62 -3.48
CA ILE A 75 21.53 4.73 -2.29
C ILE A 75 21.19 5.50 -1.00
N SER A 76 21.62 6.76 -0.85
CA SER A 76 21.37 7.58 0.34
C SER A 76 19.90 8.01 0.46
N THR A 77 19.24 8.41 -0.62
CA THR A 77 17.81 8.73 -0.63
C THR A 77 16.94 7.49 -0.58
N MET A 78 17.47 6.32 -0.97
CA MET A 78 16.74 5.05 -0.91
C MET A 78 16.50 4.58 0.54
N ILE A 79 17.48 4.76 1.45
CA ILE A 79 17.34 4.36 2.87
C ILE A 79 16.27 5.20 3.58
N ILE A 80 16.18 6.49 3.28
CA ILE A 80 15.17 7.41 3.84
C ILE A 80 13.84 7.32 3.06
N GLY A 81 13.92 7.03 1.76
CA GLY A 81 12.80 7.01 0.83
C GLY A 81 11.95 5.74 0.90
N ILE A 82 12.52 4.59 1.28
CA ILE A 82 11.75 3.33 1.40
C ILE A 82 10.62 3.45 2.45
N PRO A 83 10.87 3.94 3.69
CA PRO A 83 9.80 4.15 4.65
C PRO A 83 8.72 5.12 4.18
N LEU A 84 9.12 6.22 3.52
CA LEU A 84 8.19 7.23 3.01
C LEU A 84 7.35 6.72 1.81
N ASP A 85 7.98 6.00 0.88
CA ASP A 85 7.30 5.37 -0.26
C ASP A 85 6.30 4.32 0.24
N LEU A 86 6.70 3.52 1.24
CA LEU A 86 5.82 2.54 1.87
C LEU A 86 4.61 3.21 2.52
N ILE A 87 4.80 4.29 3.29
CA ILE A 87 3.69 5.03 3.91
C ILE A 87 2.74 5.59 2.85
N ASN A 88 3.26 6.21 1.78
CA ASN A 88 2.40 6.72 0.70
C ASN A 88 1.63 5.59 0.03
N LEU A 89 2.30 4.49 -0.30
CA LEU A 89 1.70 3.34 -0.97
C LEU A 89 0.59 2.69 -0.13
N ILE A 90 0.83 2.51 1.17
CA ILE A 90 -0.19 2.04 2.12
C ILE A 90 -1.33 3.04 2.21
N THR A 91 -1.03 4.34 2.32
CA THR A 91 -2.06 5.40 2.37
C THR A 91 -2.96 5.38 1.13
N GLN A 92 -2.38 5.26 -0.07
CA GLN A 92 -3.17 5.17 -1.30
C GLN A 92 -3.98 3.88 -1.37
N GLN A 93 -3.44 2.75 -0.91
CA GLN A 93 -4.18 1.49 -0.82
C GLN A 93 -5.36 1.61 0.15
N PHE A 94 -5.16 2.25 1.30
CA PHE A 94 -6.20 2.48 2.31
C PHE A 94 -7.33 3.34 1.75
N ARG A 95 -6.97 4.44 1.06
CA ARG A 95 -7.94 5.31 0.37
C ARG A 95 -8.76 4.56 -0.68
N VAL A 96 -8.12 3.68 -1.45
CA VAL A 96 -8.78 2.83 -2.45
C VAL A 96 -9.76 1.86 -1.81
N THR A 97 -9.35 1.18 -0.72
CA THR A 97 -10.24 0.27 0.01
C THR A 97 -11.48 0.99 0.53
N MET A 98 -11.29 2.17 1.16
CA MET A 98 -12.40 2.99 1.65
C MET A 98 -13.30 3.49 0.51
N ALA A 99 -12.71 3.90 -0.62
CA ALA A 99 -13.47 4.32 -1.80
C ALA A 99 -14.35 3.19 -2.36
N ILE A 100 -13.82 1.97 -2.45
CA ILE A 100 -14.58 0.79 -2.91
C ILE A 100 -15.67 0.46 -1.91
N SER A 101 -15.39 0.56 -0.61
CA SER A 101 -16.41 0.32 0.42
C SER A 101 -17.54 1.33 0.30
N TYR A 102 -17.23 2.63 0.28
CA TYR A 102 -18.21 3.71 0.12
C TYR A 102 -19.05 3.55 -1.15
N HIS A 103 -18.42 3.27 -2.29
CA HIS A 103 -19.14 3.11 -3.55
C HIS A 103 -20.19 1.99 -3.52
N ARG A 104 -19.99 0.99 -2.66
CA ARG A 104 -20.89 -0.16 -2.53
C ARG A 104 -21.93 -0.01 -1.44
N THR A 105 -21.54 0.50 -0.28
CA THR A 105 -22.41 0.58 0.90
C THR A 105 -23.14 1.91 1.01
N GLY A 106 -22.64 2.96 0.34
CA GLY A 106 -23.06 4.35 0.58
C GLY A 106 -22.50 4.95 1.88
N GLU A 107 -21.97 4.11 2.77
CA GLU A 107 -21.36 4.51 4.03
C GLU A 107 -19.90 4.89 3.81
N TYR A 108 -19.57 6.15 4.06
CA TYR A 108 -18.21 6.66 3.89
C TYR A 108 -17.38 6.59 5.16
N LYS A 109 -17.99 6.26 6.30
CA LYS A 109 -17.31 6.12 7.59
C LYS A 109 -17.11 4.64 7.89
N LEU A 110 -15.86 4.21 7.84
CA LEU A 110 -15.41 2.92 8.35
C LEU A 110 -14.75 3.12 9.71
N THR A 111 -14.93 2.15 10.60
CA THR A 111 -14.08 1.97 11.77
C THR A 111 -12.76 1.30 11.37
N PHE A 112 -11.75 1.41 12.23
CA PHE A 112 -10.46 0.77 11.98
C PHE A 112 -10.58 -0.76 11.90
N GLU A 113 -11.45 -1.36 12.72
CA GLU A 113 -11.67 -2.81 12.75
C GLU A 113 -12.28 -3.31 11.43
N GLU A 114 -13.37 -2.70 10.97
CA GLU A 114 -13.99 -3.04 9.68
C GLU A 114 -12.99 -2.87 8.52
N PHE A 115 -12.21 -1.80 8.57
CA PHE A 115 -11.17 -1.54 7.59
C PHE A 115 -10.11 -2.65 7.55
N ILE A 116 -9.59 -3.06 8.71
CA ILE A 116 -8.58 -4.11 8.80
C ILE A 116 -9.13 -5.45 8.33
N ILE A 117 -10.38 -5.78 8.65
CA ILE A 117 -11.02 -7.00 8.14
C ILE A 117 -11.01 -7.00 6.60
N ILE A 118 -11.44 -5.91 5.96
CA ILE A 118 -11.45 -5.81 4.49
C ILE A 118 -10.02 -5.99 3.92
N VAL A 119 -9.02 -5.35 4.53
CA VAL A 119 -7.62 -5.47 4.11
C VAL A 119 -7.10 -6.90 4.28
N ALA A 120 -7.33 -7.51 5.44
CA ALA A 120 -6.89 -8.87 5.75
C ALA A 120 -7.48 -9.88 4.76
N THR A 121 -8.78 -9.78 4.48
CA THR A 121 -9.43 -10.63 3.48
C THR A 121 -8.82 -10.42 2.08
N ALA A 122 -8.46 -9.17 1.72
CA ALA A 122 -7.82 -8.89 0.42
C ALA A 122 -6.42 -9.50 0.29
N PHE A 123 -5.74 -9.66 1.42
CA PHE A 123 -4.47 -10.37 1.51
C PHE A 123 -4.61 -11.88 1.76
N LYS A 124 -5.85 -12.40 1.83
CA LYS A 124 -6.14 -13.80 2.18
C LYS A 124 -5.50 -14.20 3.51
N VAL A 125 -5.56 -13.31 4.48
CA VAL A 125 -5.20 -13.56 5.88
C VAL A 125 -6.42 -14.13 6.58
N ASP A 126 -6.23 -15.21 7.32
CA ASP A 126 -7.32 -15.85 8.08
C ASP A 126 -7.70 -14.96 9.27
N THR A 127 -8.81 -14.24 9.13
CA THR A 127 -9.35 -13.42 10.20
C THR A 127 -10.35 -14.21 11.03
N GLY A 128 -10.05 -14.36 12.32
CA GLY A 128 -11.08 -14.68 13.32
C GLY A 128 -12.04 -13.49 13.54
N VAL A 129 -12.82 -13.54 14.62
CA VAL A 129 -13.84 -12.51 14.93
C VAL A 129 -13.22 -11.18 15.41
N THR A 130 -11.94 -11.17 15.81
CA THR A 130 -11.30 -10.00 16.45
C THR A 130 -10.00 -9.64 15.75
N VAL A 131 -9.80 -8.35 15.49
CA VAL A 131 -8.52 -7.83 14.98
C VAL A 131 -7.47 -7.88 16.08
N THR A 132 -6.45 -8.74 15.90
CA THR A 132 -5.35 -8.93 16.85
C THR A 132 -4.02 -8.43 16.29
N LYS A 133 -3.02 -8.26 17.16
CA LYS A 133 -1.64 -7.95 16.75
C LYS A 133 -1.11 -8.98 15.73
N ALA A 134 -1.43 -10.26 15.90
CA ALA A 134 -1.00 -11.32 14.98
C ALA A 134 -1.57 -11.13 13.57
N ILE A 135 -2.85 -10.76 13.44
CA ILE A 135 -3.45 -10.42 12.14
C ILE A 135 -2.71 -9.24 11.50
N MET A 136 -2.37 -8.22 12.28
CA MET A 136 -1.66 -7.04 11.80
C MET A 136 -0.23 -7.37 11.34
N GLU A 137 0.46 -8.24 12.07
CA GLU A 137 1.78 -8.76 11.68
C GLU A 137 1.70 -9.58 10.39
N GLU A 138 0.68 -10.43 10.24
CA GLU A 138 0.50 -11.21 9.02
C GLU A 138 0.17 -10.32 7.82
N ILE A 139 -0.70 -9.32 7.98
CA ILE A 139 -0.97 -8.31 6.93
C ILE A 139 0.34 -7.60 6.56
N ALA A 140 1.11 -7.14 7.55
CA ALA A 140 2.39 -6.49 7.33
C ALA A 140 3.38 -7.42 6.59
N GLU A 141 3.41 -8.71 6.92
CA GLU A 141 4.24 -9.70 6.23
C GLU A 141 3.80 -9.93 4.78
N LYS A 142 2.49 -10.10 4.51
CA LYS A 142 1.97 -10.24 3.14
C LYS A 142 2.24 -9.00 2.30
N MET A 143 2.13 -7.82 2.90
CA MET A 143 2.52 -6.56 2.29
C MET A 143 4.03 -6.55 2.00
N MET A 144 4.86 -6.89 2.99
CA MET A 144 6.32 -6.98 2.84
C MET A 144 6.72 -7.94 1.72
N LEU A 145 6.09 -9.12 1.59
CA LEU A 145 6.35 -10.07 0.51
C LEU A 145 5.95 -9.50 -0.86
N SER A 146 4.84 -8.77 -0.90
CA SER A 146 4.35 -8.10 -2.11
C SER A 146 5.27 -6.95 -2.56
N PHE A 147 5.98 -6.30 -1.62
CA PHE A 147 6.94 -5.23 -1.89
C PHE A 147 8.37 -5.73 -2.10
N GLY A 148 8.85 -6.63 -1.23
CA GLY A 148 10.24 -7.08 -1.13
C GLY A 148 10.70 -7.97 -2.27
N SER A 149 9.80 -8.74 -2.87
CA SER A 149 10.11 -9.56 -4.08
C SER A 149 10.53 -8.71 -5.28
N LYS A 150 10.19 -7.42 -5.31
CA LYS A 150 10.44 -6.50 -6.43
C LYS A 150 11.60 -5.53 -6.21
N THR A 151 12.20 -5.50 -5.02
CA THR A 151 13.30 -4.58 -4.69
C THR A 151 14.63 -4.99 -5.35
N ALA A 152 14.83 -6.28 -5.64
CA ALA A 152 16.02 -6.78 -6.32
C ALA A 152 16.10 -6.35 -7.81
N GLU A 153 14.97 -6.11 -8.47
CA GLU A 153 14.93 -5.69 -9.89
C GLU A 153 15.09 -4.17 -10.08
N ARG A 154 14.89 -3.37 -9.03
CA ARG A 154 14.90 -1.89 -9.07
C ARG A 154 16.28 -1.24 -8.87
N LEU A 155 17.36 -2.01 -8.90
CA LEU A 155 18.70 -1.58 -8.44
C LEU A 155 19.47 -0.66 -9.39
N VAL A 156 18.99 -0.47 -10.62
CA VAL A 156 19.58 0.47 -11.60
C VAL A 156 18.78 1.78 -11.56
N PRO A 157 19.34 2.94 -11.17
CA PRO A 157 18.56 4.14 -10.78
C PRO A 157 17.46 4.59 -11.75
N VAL A 158 17.78 4.73 -13.04
CA VAL A 158 16.82 5.19 -14.06
C VAL A 158 15.75 4.13 -14.35
N VAL A 159 16.16 2.86 -14.42
CA VAL A 159 15.27 1.72 -14.67
C VAL A 159 14.42 1.42 -13.43
N GLY A 160 14.98 1.60 -12.25
CA GLY A 160 14.35 1.40 -10.94
C GLY A 160 13.28 2.45 -10.63
N ALA A 161 13.46 3.70 -11.08
CA ALA A 161 12.41 4.73 -10.98
C ALA A 161 11.18 4.38 -11.84
N VAL A 162 11.41 3.98 -13.10
CA VAL A 162 10.34 3.61 -14.04
C VAL A 162 9.64 2.33 -13.61
N ILE A 163 10.40 1.28 -13.28
CA ILE A 163 9.87 0.01 -12.75
C ILE A 163 9.20 0.24 -11.39
N GLY A 164 9.77 1.10 -10.54
CA GLY A 164 9.25 1.45 -9.22
C GLY A 164 7.87 2.10 -9.29
N GLY A 165 7.76 3.18 -10.05
CA GLY A 165 6.50 3.88 -10.27
C GLY A 165 5.43 2.99 -10.92
N ALA A 166 5.78 2.25 -11.98
CA ALA A 166 4.85 1.35 -12.65
C ALA A 166 4.38 0.21 -11.73
N ALA A 167 5.28 -0.37 -10.94
CA ALA A 167 4.93 -1.43 -10.00
C ALA A 167 4.04 -0.93 -8.86
N ASN A 168 4.25 0.29 -8.35
CA ASN A 168 3.39 0.90 -7.34
C ASN A 168 1.98 1.19 -7.91
N TYR A 169 1.91 1.72 -9.14
CA TYR A 169 0.65 1.91 -9.86
C TYR A 169 -0.14 0.60 -10.01
N LEU A 170 0.52 -0.44 -10.54
CA LEU A 170 -0.11 -1.75 -10.76
C LEU A 170 -0.49 -2.44 -9.46
N PHE A 171 0.28 -2.26 -8.39
CA PHE A 171 -0.05 -2.78 -7.06
C PHE A 171 -1.40 -2.22 -6.57
N ILE A 172 -1.57 -0.89 -6.65
CA ILE A 172 -2.84 -0.24 -6.27
C ILE A 172 -4.00 -0.76 -7.11
N LYS A 173 -3.84 -0.87 -8.43
CA LYS A 173 -4.90 -1.37 -9.33
C LYS A 173 -5.30 -2.82 -9.00
N ARG A 174 -4.32 -3.71 -8.80
CA ARG A 174 -4.57 -5.12 -8.44
C ARG A 174 -5.22 -5.26 -7.07
N MET A 175 -4.81 -4.46 -6.09
CA MET A 175 -5.46 -4.45 -4.79
C MET A 175 -6.89 -3.95 -4.87
N ALA A 176 -7.16 -2.93 -5.71
CA ALA A 176 -8.51 -2.47 -5.96
C ALA A 176 -9.39 -3.59 -6.54
N GLU A 177 -8.88 -4.35 -7.51
CA GLU A 177 -9.58 -5.51 -8.09
C GLU A 177 -9.91 -6.57 -7.04
N LYS A 178 -8.92 -6.96 -6.22
CA LYS A 178 -9.15 -7.92 -5.12
C LYS A 178 -10.25 -7.43 -4.17
N VAL A 179 -10.18 -6.18 -3.71
CA VAL A 179 -11.21 -5.62 -2.81
C VAL A 179 -12.58 -5.56 -3.49
N LYS A 180 -12.63 -5.30 -4.81
CA LYS A 180 -13.86 -5.42 -5.60
C LYS A 180 -14.37 -6.87 -5.62
N GLU A 181 -13.53 -7.88 -5.77
CA GLU A 181 -14.00 -9.28 -5.80
C GLU A 181 -14.61 -9.74 -4.47
N LEU A 182 -14.04 -9.31 -3.34
CA LEU A 182 -14.45 -9.78 -2.00
C LEU A 182 -15.92 -9.56 -1.63
N LYS A 183 -16.48 -8.39 -1.96
CA LYS A 183 -17.89 -8.09 -1.66
C LYS A 183 -18.85 -8.36 -2.82
N GLY A 184 -18.35 -8.85 -3.96
CA GLY A 184 -19.19 -9.39 -5.03
C GLY A 184 -19.70 -10.80 -4.73
N ASN A 185 -18.95 -11.57 -3.94
CA ASN A 185 -19.27 -12.96 -3.59
C ASN A 185 -19.92 -13.12 -2.20
N ASN A 186 -19.83 -12.12 -1.32
CA ASN A 186 -20.36 -12.21 0.04
C ASN A 186 -21.50 -11.21 0.27
N ASN A 187 -22.72 -11.70 0.15
CA ASN A 187 -23.92 -11.13 0.76
C ASN A 187 -23.92 -11.26 2.30
N GLN A 188 -22.78 -11.57 2.93
CA GLN A 188 -22.59 -11.47 4.37
C GLN A 188 -22.18 -10.04 4.71
N VAL A 189 -23.21 -9.21 4.79
CA VAL A 189 -23.24 -8.05 5.67
C VAL A 189 -22.88 -8.57 7.06
N ILE A 190 -21.66 -8.27 7.53
CA ILE A 190 -21.46 -8.15 8.97
C ILE A 190 -22.30 -6.94 9.34
N HIS A 191 -23.53 -7.20 9.78
CA HIS A 191 -24.30 -6.27 10.57
C HIS A 191 -23.53 -6.15 11.89
N ILE A 192 -22.56 -5.24 11.93
CA ILE A 192 -22.24 -4.61 13.21
C ILE A 192 -23.34 -3.56 13.37
N LYS A 193 -24.10 -3.74 14.46
CA LYS A 193 -25.35 -3.04 14.79
C LYS A 193 -25.34 -1.55 14.47
#